data_AF-A0A2V5Q7B3-F1
#
_entry.id   AF-A0A2V5Q7B3-F1
#
_cell.length_a   1.000
_cell.length_b   1.000
_cell.length_c   1.000
_cell.angle_alpha   90.00
_cell.angle_beta   90.00
_cell.angle_gamma   90.00
#
_symmetry.space_group_name_H-M   'P 1'
#
loop_
_entity.id
_entity.type
_entity.pdbx_description
1 polymer ?
#
loop_
_entity_poly.entity_id
_entity_poly.type
_entity_poly.pdbx_seq_one_letter_code
_entity_poly.pdbx_strand_id
1 'polypeptide(L)' 'MSNHGGRILDFNRAALEALPEVVDAVGSKATVILDSGVRSGGDIV' A
#
# COMPACT_ATOMS: atom_id res chain seq x y z
N MET A 1 4.85 1.35 -1.49
CA MET A 1 3.81 0.39 -1.87
C MET A 1 2.78 1.15 -2.67
N SER A 2 2.54 0.71 -3.90
CA SER A 2 1.62 1.33 -4.87
C SER A 2 1.13 0.23 -5.82
N ASN A 3 -0.12 0.32 -6.25
CA ASN A 3 -0.60 -0.40 -7.44
C ASN A 3 -0.92 0.57 -8.59
N HIS A 4 -0.33 1.78 -8.56
CA HIS A 4 -0.54 2.86 -9.52
C HIS A 4 -2.00 3.31 -9.62
N GLY A 5 -2.74 3.29 -8.50
CA GLY A 5 -4.17 3.57 -8.46
C GLY A 5 -4.99 2.56 -9.28
N GLY A 6 -4.51 1.32 -9.42
CA GLY A 6 -5.16 0.26 -10.18
C GLY A 6 -5.06 0.41 -11.71
N ARG A 7 -4.05 1.12 -12.23
CA ARG A 7 -3.96 1.48 -13.66
C ARG A 7 -2.99 0.63 -14.49
N ILE A 8 -2.26 -0.29 -13.86
CA ILE A 8 -1.24 -1.10 -14.55
C ILE A 8 -1.73 -2.54 -14.78
N LEU A 9 -2.24 -3.18 -13.74
CA LEU A 9 -2.70 -4.57 -13.80
C LEU A 9 -4.09 -4.66 -13.18
N ASP A 10 -5.05 -5.08 -13.99
CA ASP A 10 -6.42 -5.29 -13.54
C ASP A 10 -6.49 -6.41 -12.51
N PHE A 11 -7.41 -6.27 -11.55
CA PHE A 11 -7.64 -7.23 -10.45
C PHE A 11 -6.40 -7.53 -9.59
N ASN A 12 -5.40 -6.64 -9.60
CA ASN A 12 -4.30 -6.73 -8.66
C ASN A 12 -4.79 -6.47 -7.22
N ARG A 13 -4.05 -6.97 -6.23
CA ARG A 13 -4.36 -6.71 -4.81
C ARG A 13 -4.44 -5.21 -4.54
N ALA A 14 -5.32 -4.84 -3.61
CA ALA A 14 -5.36 -3.48 -3.12
C ALA A 14 -4.03 -3.15 -2.42
N ALA A 15 -3.51 -1.94 -2.64
CA ALA A 15 -2.25 -1.51 -2.06
C ALA A 15 -2.24 -1.64 -0.52
N LEU A 16 -3.36 -1.28 0.12
CA LEU A 16 -3.53 -1.35 1.56
C LEU A 16 -3.54 -2.79 2.11
N GLU A 17 -4.13 -3.75 1.39
CA GLU A 17 -4.17 -5.15 1.81
C GLU A 17 -2.79 -5.81 1.82
N ALA A 18 -1.90 -5.40 0.91
CA ALA A 18 -0.55 -5.95 0.80
C ALA A 18 0.45 -5.27 1.76
N LEU A 19 0.10 -4.12 2.34
CA LEU A 19 1.02 -3.32 3.17
C LEU A 19 1.53 -4.08 4.42
N PRO A 20 0.72 -4.83 5.20
CA PRO A 20 1.21 -5.47 6.42
C PRO A 20 2.33 -6.49 6.17
N GLU A 21 2.20 -7.31 5.12
CA GLU A 21 3.20 -8.30 4.72
C GLU A 21 4.53 -7.64 4.32
N VAL A 22 4.44 -6.52 3.58
CA VAL A 22 5.63 -5.77 3.15
C VAL A 22 6.32 -5.11 4.34
N VAL A 23 5.56 -4.52 5.27
CA VAL A 23 6.13 -3.88 6.48
C VAL A 23 6.83 -4.91 7.36
N ASP A 24 6.22 -6.08 7.56
CA ASP A 24 6.83 -7.17 8.33
C ASP A 24 8.15 -7.65 7.70
N ALA A 25 8.16 -7.88 6.38
CA ALA A 25 9.36 -8.31 5.66
C ALA A 25 10.48 -7.25 5.64
N VAL A 26 10.14 -5.97 5.55
CA VAL A 26 11.11 -4.85 5.54
C VAL A 26 11.70 -4.62 6.94
N GLY A 27 10.87 -4.71 7.98
CA GLY A 27 11.27 -4.39 9.35
C GLY A 27 11.86 -2.98 9.47
N SER A 28 12.95 -2.83 10.21
CA SER A 28 13.60 -1.52 10.44
C SER A 28 14.59 -1.09 9.35
N LYS A 29 14.64 -1.80 8.21
CA LYS A 29 15.68 -1.60 7.20
C LYS A 29 15.44 -0.37 6.32
N ALA A 30 14.18 0.05 6.15
CA ALA A 30 13.80 1.18 5.32
C ALA A 30 12.42 1.73 5.69
N THR A 31 12.18 3.00 5.33
CA THR A 31 10.85 3.60 5.40
C THR A 31 9.97 3.05 4.28
N VAL A 32 8.77 2.59 4.62
CA VAL A 32 7.74 2.18 3.65
C VAL A 32 6.75 3.33 3.46
N ILE A 33 6.62 3.81 2.22
CA ILE A 33 5.62 4.81 1.82
C ILE A 33 4.45 4.08 1.15
N LEU A 34 3.20 4.48 1.41
CA LEU A 34 2.00 3.96 0.73
C LEU A 34 1.40 5.04 -0.18
N ASP A 35 1.00 4.65 -1.39
CA ASP A 35 0.05 5.40 -2.21
C ASP A 35 -1.05 4.44 -2.73
N SER A 36 -2.07 5.02 -3.40
CA SER A 36 -3.23 4.33 -3.97
C SER A 36 -4.33 4.01 -2.96
N GLY A 37 -5.53 4.54 -3.21
CA GLY A 37 -6.76 4.18 -2.49
C GLY A 37 -7.11 5.06 -1.28
N VAL A 38 -6.20 5.88 -0.76
CA VAL A 38 -6.48 6.85 0.32
C VAL A 38 -7.43 7.96 -0.17
N ARG A 39 -8.55 8.19 0.53
CA ARG A 39 -9.57 9.19 0.16
C ARG A 39 -9.88 10.18 1.26
N SER A 40 -9.67 9.82 2.52
CA SER A 40 -9.98 10.64 3.67
C SER A 40 -8.98 10.42 4.81
N GLY A 41 -9.03 11.27 5.83
CA GLY A 41 -8.26 11.06 7.06
C GLY A 41 -8.63 9.76 7.78
N GLY A 42 -9.85 9.25 7.59
CA GLY A 42 -10.28 7.97 8.15
C GLY A 42 -9.53 6.76 7.60
N ASP A 43 -8.90 6.88 6.43
CA ASP A 43 -8.11 5.79 5.81
C ASP A 43 -6.66 5.76 6.34
N ILE A 44 -6.26 6.76 7.12
CA ILE A 44 -4.90 6.93 7.66
C ILE A 44 -4.79 6.49 9.13
N VAL A 45 -5.92 6.38 9.83
CA VAL A 45 -5.99 6.12 11.28
C VAL A 45 -6.11 4.65 11.63
#